data_AF-A0A7S3W9B9-F1
#
_entry.id   AF-A0A7S3W9B9-F1
#
_cell.length_a   1.000
_cell.length_b   1.000
_cell.length_c   1.000
_cell.angle_alpha   90.00
_cell.angle_beta   90.00
_cell.angle_gamma   90.00
#
_symmetry.space_group_name_H-M   'P 1'
#
loop_
_entity.id
_entity.type
_entity.pdbx_description
1 polymer ?
#
loop_
_entity_poly.entity_id
_entity_poly.type
_entity_poly.pdbx_seq_one_letter_code
_entity_poly.pdbx_strand_id
1 'polypeptide(L)'
;CHQGSGPSPSPSPSPSPTPTPPSPDCKTEGDEGVGPGIACVFPFFYMGQVYDNCTVAGHSALWCGTQEVFETGYTAIAEWSEVWGKTCESKGMHCITSAPATFTSCKEFCDAEASCKAFQVPSDNGFHNWCVWFDYEVKKGGRKDTGQGVYVKEAGAKGGGWGHCSAACEEGSESHCDEELKGQFDADYRGCQHTTRGGYECQAWDSMTPHEHDRTAANYPGFGLRHNYCRNPDGEPTIWCYTTDPDVRWDYCDPVACDEGMHDEKGVGAAEDLV
;
A
#
# COMPACT_ATOMS: atom_id res chain seq x y z
N CYS A 1 14.32 -55.26 12.53
CA CYS A 1 13.33 -54.43 13.26
C CYS A 1 14.05 -53.19 13.75
N HIS A 2 14.05 -52.10 12.96
CA HIS A 2 13.18 -50.91 13.14
C HIS A 2 13.59 -50.09 14.40
N GLN A 3 13.93 -48.79 14.38
CA GLN A 3 13.76 -47.72 13.40
C GLN A 3 14.82 -46.63 13.60
N GLY A 4 15.26 -46.00 12.51
CA GLY A 4 15.97 -44.72 12.55
C GLY A 4 14.97 -43.56 12.60
N SER A 5 15.23 -42.58 13.45
CA SER A 5 14.46 -41.34 13.55
C SER A 5 14.82 -40.42 12.37
N GLY A 6 13.93 -40.33 11.39
CA GLY A 6 14.06 -39.36 10.30
C GLY A 6 13.77 -37.92 10.78
N PRO A 7 14.28 -36.89 10.09
CA PRO A 7 13.96 -35.50 10.39
C PRO A 7 12.48 -35.21 10.10
N SER A 8 11.87 -34.45 11.00
CA SER A 8 10.48 -33.99 10.94
C SER A 8 10.21 -33.25 9.62
N PRO A 9 9.04 -33.44 8.96
CA PRO A 9 8.70 -32.66 7.77
C PRO A 9 8.46 -31.19 8.16
N SER A 10 9.18 -30.28 7.51
CA SER A 10 8.91 -28.85 7.56
C SER A 10 7.47 -28.56 7.09
N PRO A 11 6.75 -27.60 7.71
CA PRO A 11 5.43 -27.20 7.23
C PRO A 11 5.53 -26.64 5.81
N SER A 12 4.67 -27.13 4.92
CA SER A 12 4.49 -26.59 3.57
C SER A 12 4.14 -25.09 3.64
N PRO A 13 4.60 -24.25 2.71
CA PRO A 13 4.15 -22.86 2.63
C PRO A 13 2.65 -22.83 2.31
N SER A 14 1.86 -22.21 3.18
CA SER A 14 0.47 -21.85 2.89
C SER A 14 0.41 -20.98 1.64
N PRO A 15 -0.64 -21.09 0.80
CA PRO A 15 -0.83 -20.19 -0.33
C PRO A 15 -0.96 -18.75 0.18
N SER A 16 -0.23 -17.82 -0.44
CA SER A 16 -0.34 -16.38 -0.16
C SER A 16 -1.80 -15.92 -0.31
N PRO A 17 -2.30 -15.01 0.54
CA PRO A 17 -3.60 -14.40 0.34
C PRO A 17 -3.55 -13.55 -0.94
N THR A 18 -4.44 -13.87 -1.89
CA THR A 18 -4.75 -13.03 -3.06
C THR A 18 -5.22 -11.65 -2.56
N PRO A 19 -4.84 -10.53 -3.19
CA PRO A 19 -5.37 -9.21 -2.82
C PRO A 19 -6.90 -9.25 -2.82
N THR A 20 -7.49 -8.83 -1.71
CA THR A 20 -8.95 -8.73 -1.56
C THR A 20 -9.47 -7.81 -2.67
N PRO A 21 -10.41 -8.25 -3.51
CA PRO A 21 -10.94 -7.40 -4.58
C PRO A 21 -11.57 -6.14 -3.98
N PRO A 22 -11.44 -4.99 -4.65
CA PRO A 22 -12.14 -3.77 -4.22
C PRO A 22 -13.65 -4.03 -4.16
N SER A 23 -14.32 -3.30 -3.26
CA SER A 23 -15.77 -3.40 -3.08
C SER A 23 -16.48 -3.48 -4.44
N PRO A 24 -17.36 -4.47 -4.69
CA PRO A 24 -18.03 -4.65 -5.98
C PRO A 24 -18.88 -3.44 -6.41
N ASP A 25 -19.13 -2.52 -5.49
CA ASP A 25 -19.91 -1.31 -5.69
C ASP A 25 -19.06 -0.04 -5.92
N CYS A 26 -17.73 -0.13 -5.82
CA CYS A 26 -16.86 1.02 -6.09
C CYS A 26 -16.65 1.19 -7.60
N LYS A 27 -17.42 2.13 -8.18
CA LYS A 27 -17.42 2.45 -9.60
C LYS A 27 -17.23 3.95 -9.80
N THR A 28 -16.76 4.29 -10.99
CA THR A 28 -16.62 5.67 -11.41
C THR A 28 -17.99 6.35 -11.56
N GLU A 29 -18.03 7.66 -11.38
CA GLU A 29 -19.21 8.51 -11.52
C GLU A 29 -18.88 9.75 -12.38
N GLY A 30 -19.93 10.42 -12.85
CA GLY A 30 -19.80 11.62 -13.69
C GLY A 30 -19.30 11.35 -15.11
N ASP A 31 -19.19 12.41 -15.90
CA ASP A 31 -18.86 12.35 -17.33
C ASP A 31 -17.37 12.57 -17.64
N GLU A 32 -16.54 12.75 -16.61
CA GLU A 32 -15.09 12.96 -16.75
C GLU A 32 -14.31 11.63 -16.73
N GLY A 33 -13.11 11.64 -17.31
CA GLY A 33 -12.28 10.44 -17.42
C GLY A 33 -12.90 9.38 -18.34
N VAL A 34 -13.09 8.17 -17.82
CA VAL A 34 -13.74 7.04 -18.53
C VAL A 34 -15.26 7.06 -18.48
N GLY A 35 -15.86 8.06 -17.82
CA GLY A 35 -17.30 8.14 -17.58
C GLY A 35 -17.76 7.23 -16.43
N PRO A 36 -19.08 7.10 -16.20
CA PRO A 36 -19.62 6.46 -15.01
C PRO A 36 -19.76 4.94 -15.19
N GLY A 37 -19.77 4.20 -14.07
CA GLY A 37 -20.06 2.78 -14.01
C GLY A 37 -18.87 1.85 -14.27
N ILE A 38 -17.66 2.37 -14.39
CA ILE A 38 -16.45 1.57 -14.55
C ILE A 38 -15.88 1.23 -13.17
N ALA A 39 -15.55 -0.03 -12.92
CA ALA A 39 -15.01 -0.44 -11.63
C ALA A 39 -13.65 0.23 -11.35
N CYS A 40 -13.50 0.75 -10.14
CA CYS A 40 -12.20 1.18 -9.64
C CYS A 40 -11.30 -0.04 -9.40
N VAL A 41 -10.01 0.13 -9.68
CA VAL A 41 -8.97 -0.86 -9.42
C VAL A 41 -8.09 -0.32 -8.30
N PHE A 42 -8.00 -1.07 -7.22
CA PHE A 42 -7.10 -0.81 -6.09
C PHE A 42 -6.21 -2.03 -5.86
N PRO A 43 -4.92 -1.84 -5.51
CA PRO A 43 -4.19 -0.58 -5.62
C PRO A 43 -4.04 -0.09 -7.07
N PHE A 44 -4.04 1.23 -7.28
CA PHE A 44 -3.56 1.85 -8.52
C PHE A 44 -2.40 2.79 -8.24
N PHE A 45 -1.51 2.97 -9.22
CA PHE A 45 -0.35 3.85 -9.09
C PHE A 45 -0.61 5.18 -9.76
N TYR A 46 -0.34 6.32 -9.13
CA TYR A 46 -0.44 7.64 -9.75
C TYR A 46 0.63 8.60 -9.21
N MET A 47 1.30 9.33 -10.11
CA MET A 47 2.38 10.29 -9.77
C MET A 47 3.46 9.75 -8.80
N GLY A 48 3.86 8.48 -8.94
CA GLY A 48 4.89 7.91 -8.04
C GLY A 48 4.34 7.23 -6.79
N GLN A 49 3.03 7.30 -6.54
CA GLN A 49 2.39 6.83 -5.30
C GLN A 49 1.37 5.74 -5.61
N VAL A 50 1.26 4.75 -4.72
CA VAL A 50 0.24 3.70 -4.78
C VAL A 50 -0.96 4.13 -3.95
N TYR A 51 -2.15 4.02 -4.52
CA TYR A 51 -3.43 4.35 -3.92
C TYR A 51 -4.29 3.11 -3.84
N ASP A 52 -4.61 2.70 -2.62
CA ASP A 52 -5.54 1.60 -2.33
C ASP A 52 -7.00 2.07 -2.21
N ASN A 53 -7.26 3.34 -2.50
CA ASN A 53 -8.58 3.99 -2.47
C ASN A 53 -8.62 5.18 -3.45
N CYS A 54 -9.78 5.83 -3.53
CA CYS A 54 -9.92 7.06 -4.30
C CYS A 54 -9.07 8.17 -3.70
N THR A 55 -8.47 8.98 -4.57
CA THR A 55 -7.58 10.06 -4.18
C THR A 55 -8.02 11.38 -4.80
N VAL A 56 -7.65 12.49 -4.20
CA VAL A 56 -7.73 13.83 -4.83
C VAL A 56 -6.40 14.23 -5.44
N ALA A 57 -5.37 13.37 -5.38
CA ALA A 57 -4.05 13.68 -5.89
C ALA A 57 -4.13 14.07 -7.37
N GLY A 58 -3.61 15.26 -7.69
CA GLY A 58 -3.56 15.80 -9.05
C GLY A 58 -4.90 16.11 -9.71
N HIS A 59 -6.02 16.03 -8.99
CA HIS A 59 -7.37 16.29 -9.49
C HIS A 59 -8.17 17.16 -8.50
N SER A 60 -9.23 17.80 -8.97
CA SER A 60 -10.11 18.63 -8.13
C SER A 60 -11.17 17.84 -7.37
N ALA A 61 -11.32 16.54 -7.65
CA ALA A 61 -12.32 15.66 -7.05
C ALA A 61 -11.74 14.26 -6.81
N LEU A 62 -12.39 13.51 -5.92
CA LEU A 62 -12.04 12.12 -5.62
C LEU A 62 -12.13 11.26 -6.88
N TRP A 63 -11.08 10.50 -7.16
CA TRP A 63 -10.98 9.69 -8.37
C TRP A 63 -10.19 8.41 -8.14
N CYS A 64 -10.40 7.40 -8.98
CA CYS A 64 -9.68 6.13 -8.96
C CYS A 64 -9.13 5.75 -10.33
N GLY A 65 -8.10 4.90 -10.31
CA GLY A 65 -7.74 4.11 -11.47
C GLY A 65 -8.79 3.08 -11.82
N THR A 66 -9.01 2.82 -13.10
CA THR A 66 -9.90 1.74 -13.58
C THR A 66 -9.14 0.56 -14.19
N GLN A 67 -7.80 0.63 -14.19
CA GLN A 67 -6.87 -0.40 -14.65
C GLN A 67 -5.56 -0.31 -13.84
N GLU A 68 -4.81 -1.42 -13.75
CA GLU A 68 -3.61 -1.58 -12.88
C GLU A 68 -2.44 -0.63 -13.19
N VAL A 69 -2.46 0.19 -14.26
CA VAL A 69 -1.29 1.00 -14.63
C VAL A 69 -1.64 2.37 -15.23
N PHE A 70 -1.16 3.42 -14.56
CA PHE A 70 -1.10 4.79 -15.07
C PHE A 70 0.14 5.04 -15.92
N GLU A 71 -0.12 5.57 -17.11
CA GLU A 71 0.69 6.45 -17.95
C GLU A 71 2.15 6.73 -17.58
N THR A 72 3.01 5.74 -17.72
CA THR A 72 4.45 6.03 -17.87
C THR A 72 5.05 5.35 -19.09
N GLY A 73 4.36 4.34 -19.64
CA GLY A 73 5.02 3.35 -20.50
C GLY A 73 5.93 2.43 -19.69
N TYR A 74 5.79 2.40 -18.36
CA TYR A 74 6.56 1.54 -17.47
C TYR A 74 5.66 0.80 -16.47
N THR A 75 6.00 -0.46 -16.19
CA THR A 75 5.42 -1.28 -15.13
C THR A 75 6.31 -1.22 -13.91
N ALA A 76 5.77 -0.83 -12.75
CA ALA A 76 6.50 -0.93 -11.49
C ALA A 76 6.53 -2.40 -11.03
N ILE A 77 7.72 -2.96 -10.91
CA ILE A 77 7.95 -4.19 -10.17
C ILE A 77 8.02 -3.77 -8.70
N ALA A 78 6.84 -3.74 -8.07
CA ALA A 78 6.65 -3.24 -6.71
C ALA A 78 7.41 -4.04 -5.66
N GLU A 79 7.77 -5.30 -5.98
CA GLU A 79 8.59 -6.16 -5.14
C GLU A 79 9.33 -7.18 -6.04
N TRP A 80 10.53 -7.64 -5.62
CA TRP A 80 11.28 -8.76 -6.23
C TRP A 80 11.90 -8.49 -7.62
N SER A 81 13.08 -7.87 -7.70
CA SER A 81 13.85 -7.78 -8.95
C SER A 81 15.22 -8.43 -8.86
N GLU A 82 15.76 -8.89 -9.99
CA GLU A 82 17.13 -9.41 -10.08
C GLU A 82 18.23 -8.34 -9.94
N VAL A 83 17.84 -7.08 -9.73
CA VAL A 83 18.72 -5.91 -9.63
C VAL A 83 19.42 -5.84 -8.27
N TRP A 84 18.90 -6.52 -7.25
CA TRP A 84 19.45 -6.46 -5.90
C TRP A 84 20.95 -6.81 -5.83
N GLY A 85 21.70 -6.03 -5.04
CA GLY A 85 23.14 -6.23 -4.82
C GLY A 85 24.04 -5.86 -6.01
N LYS A 86 23.48 -5.30 -7.09
CA LYS A 86 24.24 -4.73 -8.19
C LYS A 86 24.71 -3.31 -7.86
N THR A 87 25.72 -2.83 -8.53
CA THR A 87 26.27 -1.47 -8.34
C THR A 87 26.39 -0.77 -9.69
N CYS A 88 26.71 0.52 -9.69
CA CYS A 88 26.93 1.29 -10.93
C CYS A 88 27.99 0.66 -11.85
N GLU A 89 28.90 -0.16 -11.33
CA GLU A 89 29.92 -0.89 -12.09
C GLU A 89 29.41 -2.20 -12.70
N SER A 90 28.19 -2.61 -12.37
CA SER A 90 27.58 -3.82 -12.92
C SER A 90 27.25 -3.64 -14.40
N LYS A 91 27.48 -4.70 -15.18
CA LYS A 91 27.23 -4.69 -16.62
C LYS A 91 25.77 -4.37 -16.91
N GLY A 92 25.55 -3.39 -17.80
CA GLY A 92 24.22 -2.98 -18.26
C GLY A 92 23.48 -2.03 -17.32
N MET A 93 24.15 -1.55 -16.26
CA MET A 93 23.65 -0.49 -15.39
C MET A 93 24.30 0.84 -15.74
N HIS A 94 23.49 1.89 -15.72
CA HIS A 94 23.90 3.24 -16.08
C HIS A 94 23.40 4.21 -15.02
N CYS A 95 24.32 4.80 -14.27
CA CYS A 95 24.01 5.73 -13.19
C CYS A 95 24.04 7.18 -13.69
N ILE A 96 23.05 7.95 -13.29
CA ILE A 96 22.89 9.36 -13.67
C ILE A 96 22.98 10.19 -12.40
N THR A 97 24.11 10.89 -12.24
CA THR A 97 24.42 11.67 -11.04
C THR A 97 23.83 13.09 -11.04
N SER A 98 22.76 13.32 -11.81
CA SER A 98 22.06 14.61 -11.82
C SER A 98 21.11 14.70 -10.61
N ALA A 99 21.10 15.86 -9.95
CA ALA A 99 20.22 16.16 -8.82
C ALA A 99 19.31 17.36 -9.15
N PRO A 100 18.06 17.39 -8.66
CA PRO A 100 17.40 16.35 -7.86
C PRO A 100 16.91 15.19 -8.72
N ALA A 101 17.26 13.97 -8.31
CA ALA A 101 16.80 12.76 -8.97
C ALA A 101 15.38 12.40 -8.46
N THR A 102 14.41 12.58 -9.34
CA THR A 102 12.99 12.29 -9.14
C THR A 102 12.54 11.19 -10.10
N PHE A 103 11.37 10.61 -9.86
CA PHE A 103 10.73 9.70 -10.82
C PHE A 103 10.71 10.27 -12.23
N THR A 104 10.22 11.51 -12.38
CA THR A 104 10.12 12.21 -13.68
C THR A 104 11.48 12.35 -14.35
N SER A 105 12.50 12.81 -13.63
CA SER A 105 13.82 12.98 -14.23
C SER A 105 14.46 11.64 -14.61
N CYS A 106 14.35 10.60 -13.77
CA CYS A 106 14.90 9.28 -14.09
C CYS A 106 14.19 8.66 -15.31
N LYS A 107 12.87 8.86 -15.42
CA LYS A 107 12.07 8.45 -16.56
C LYS A 107 12.53 9.16 -17.84
N GLU A 108 12.70 10.48 -17.80
CA GLU A 108 13.17 11.25 -18.96
C GLU A 108 14.52 10.76 -19.48
N PHE A 109 15.46 10.45 -18.59
CA PHE A 109 16.73 9.85 -19.00
C PHE A 109 16.54 8.49 -19.66
N CYS A 110 15.72 7.61 -19.08
CA CYS A 110 15.43 6.30 -19.68
C CYS A 110 14.63 6.40 -21.00
N ASP A 111 13.79 7.42 -21.17
CA ASP A 111 13.07 7.65 -22.41
C ASP A 111 13.98 8.17 -23.52
N ALA A 112 14.95 9.02 -23.17
CA ALA A 112 15.95 9.54 -24.10
C ALA A 112 16.89 8.45 -24.62
N GLU A 113 17.10 7.39 -23.83
CA GLU A 113 17.98 6.28 -24.18
C GLU A 113 17.22 5.13 -24.84
N ALA A 114 17.49 4.89 -26.12
CA ALA A 114 16.84 3.83 -26.89
C ALA A 114 17.12 2.41 -26.36
N SER A 115 18.28 2.23 -25.71
CA SER A 115 18.66 0.97 -25.07
C SER A 115 18.01 0.77 -23.71
N CYS A 116 17.44 1.81 -23.09
CA CYS A 116 16.85 1.67 -21.77
C CYS A 116 15.64 0.72 -21.79
N LYS A 117 15.67 -0.24 -20.87
CA LYS A 117 14.65 -1.26 -20.64
C LYS A 117 13.96 -1.10 -19.29
N ALA A 118 14.63 -0.50 -18.32
CA ALA A 118 14.04 -0.21 -17.02
C ALA A 118 14.82 0.91 -16.31
N PHE A 119 14.25 1.50 -15.26
CA PHE A 119 14.96 2.42 -14.37
C PHE A 119 14.54 2.28 -12.91
N GLN A 120 15.34 2.85 -12.02
CA GLN A 120 15.09 2.94 -10.59
C GLN A 120 15.39 4.37 -10.11
N VAL A 121 14.54 4.88 -9.24
CA VAL A 121 14.73 6.18 -8.57
C VAL A 121 15.73 6.05 -7.40
N PRO A 122 16.29 7.16 -6.89
CA PRO A 122 17.08 7.11 -5.66
C PRO A 122 16.30 6.44 -4.54
N SER A 123 16.99 5.65 -3.73
CA SER A 123 16.39 5.01 -2.56
C SER A 123 17.33 5.17 -1.37
N ASP A 124 16.75 5.50 -0.21
CA ASP A 124 17.48 5.73 1.04
C ASP A 124 18.02 4.42 1.67
N ASN A 125 17.78 3.28 1.03
CA ASN A 125 18.25 1.96 1.46
C ASN A 125 19.75 1.70 1.18
N GLY A 126 20.51 2.72 0.79
CA GLY A 126 21.96 2.64 0.60
C GLY A 126 22.42 1.94 -0.68
N PHE A 127 21.51 1.68 -1.63
CA PHE A 127 21.81 1.02 -2.90
C PHE A 127 22.34 2.02 -3.95
N HIS A 128 21.75 3.22 -4.05
CA HIS A 128 22.26 4.34 -4.84
C HIS A 128 21.55 5.66 -4.47
N ASN A 129 22.27 6.79 -4.53
CA ASN A 129 21.73 8.13 -4.29
C ASN A 129 21.31 8.85 -5.59
N TRP A 130 21.24 8.12 -6.71
CA TRP A 130 21.19 8.66 -8.07
C TRP A 130 20.16 7.90 -8.91
N CYS A 131 19.66 8.48 -9.99
CA CYS A 131 18.86 7.72 -10.96
C CYS A 131 19.71 6.60 -11.56
N VAL A 132 19.14 5.40 -11.72
CA VAL A 132 19.81 4.29 -12.41
C VAL A 132 18.89 3.76 -13.48
N TRP A 133 19.44 3.49 -14.67
CA TRP A 133 18.71 2.80 -15.73
C TRP A 133 19.47 1.57 -16.24
N PHE A 134 18.72 0.65 -16.85
CA PHE A 134 19.18 -0.67 -17.23
C PHE A 134 18.98 -0.86 -18.74
N ASP A 135 20.00 -1.40 -19.43
CA ASP A 135 19.91 -1.74 -20.86
C ASP A 135 19.46 -3.20 -21.13
N TYR A 136 19.11 -3.93 -20.07
CA TYR A 136 18.69 -5.32 -20.11
C TYR A 136 17.28 -5.52 -19.54
N GLU A 137 16.62 -6.59 -19.96
CA GLU A 137 15.32 -6.99 -19.42
C GLU A 137 15.45 -7.37 -17.95
N VAL A 138 14.75 -6.66 -17.07
CA VAL A 138 14.72 -6.96 -15.65
C VAL A 138 13.66 -8.02 -15.37
N LYS A 139 14.08 -9.14 -14.81
CA LYS A 139 13.21 -10.25 -14.39
C LYS A 139 12.84 -10.14 -12.92
N LYS A 140 11.70 -10.76 -12.58
CA LYS A 140 11.31 -11.00 -11.19
C LYS A 140 12.38 -11.85 -10.50
N GLY A 141 12.90 -11.36 -9.37
CA GLY A 141 13.95 -11.99 -8.57
C GLY A 141 13.40 -13.00 -7.54
N GLY A 142 14.28 -13.72 -6.84
CA GLY A 142 13.92 -14.82 -5.93
C GLY A 142 14.13 -14.57 -4.42
N ARG A 143 14.43 -13.34 -3.96
CA ARG A 143 14.81 -13.05 -2.55
C ARG A 143 13.87 -12.02 -1.89
N LYS A 144 13.53 -12.24 -0.60
CA LYS A 144 12.34 -11.70 0.08
C LYS A 144 12.38 -10.34 0.72
N ASP A 145 13.54 -9.72 0.85
CA ASP A 145 13.66 -8.74 1.92
C ASP A 145 14.37 -7.49 1.38
N THR A 146 13.62 -6.48 0.96
CA THR A 146 14.05 -5.10 0.62
C THR A 146 14.42 -4.82 -0.85
N GLY A 147 13.66 -3.94 -1.50
CA GLY A 147 14.00 -3.33 -2.79
C GLY A 147 12.83 -2.58 -3.41
N GLN A 148 12.76 -1.26 -3.20
CA GLN A 148 11.72 -0.41 -3.78
C GLN A 148 11.79 -0.36 -5.31
N GLY A 149 10.63 -0.60 -5.94
CA GLY A 149 10.17 -0.17 -7.27
C GLY A 149 11.18 -0.04 -8.41
N VAL A 150 11.40 -1.10 -9.18
CA VAL A 150 12.03 -1.02 -10.52
C VAL A 150 10.95 -0.79 -11.58
N TYR A 151 11.13 0.18 -12.47
CA TYR A 151 10.16 0.54 -13.51
C TYR A 151 10.61 -0.01 -14.87
N VAL A 152 9.88 -0.98 -15.43
CA VAL A 152 10.23 -1.68 -16.69
C VAL A 152 9.44 -1.11 -17.88
N LYS A 153 10.12 -0.79 -18.97
CA LYS A 153 9.57 -0.14 -20.18
C LYS A 153 8.70 -1.10 -20.99
N GLU A 154 7.42 -0.77 -21.15
CA GLU A 154 6.44 -1.51 -21.94
C GLU A 154 6.26 -0.89 -23.34
N ALA A 155 6.39 -1.70 -24.38
CA ALA A 155 6.23 -1.24 -25.76
C ALA A 155 4.74 -1.09 -26.11
N GLY A 156 4.28 0.15 -26.36
CA GLY A 156 2.94 0.43 -26.90
C GLY A 156 1.83 0.68 -25.87
N ALA A 157 2.16 0.99 -24.62
CA ALA A 157 1.18 1.32 -23.59
C ALA A 157 0.33 2.56 -23.97
N LYS A 158 -0.99 2.39 -24.01
CA LYS A 158 -1.95 3.50 -23.95
C LYS A 158 -2.33 3.68 -22.48
N GLY A 159 -2.42 4.93 -22.01
CA GLY A 159 -2.71 5.25 -20.61
C GLY A 159 -3.94 4.54 -20.06
N GLY A 160 -3.82 4.01 -18.83
CA GLY A 160 -4.95 3.47 -18.08
C GLY A 160 -6.01 4.55 -17.84
N GLY A 161 -7.28 4.15 -17.87
CA GLY A 161 -8.40 5.06 -17.65
C GLY A 161 -8.56 5.46 -16.18
N TRP A 162 -8.96 6.70 -15.93
CA TRP A 162 -9.33 7.23 -14.61
C TRP A 162 -10.78 7.70 -14.61
N GLY A 163 -11.42 7.82 -13.46
CA GLY A 163 -12.74 8.47 -13.34
C GLY A 163 -13.02 8.87 -11.90
N HIS A 164 -13.97 9.77 -11.68
CA HIS A 164 -14.35 10.19 -10.33
C HIS A 164 -14.96 9.04 -9.56
N CYS A 165 -14.74 8.96 -8.26
CA CYS A 165 -15.31 7.90 -7.45
C CYS A 165 -16.65 8.28 -6.83
N SER A 166 -17.50 7.28 -6.62
CA SER A 166 -18.60 7.39 -5.67
C SER A 166 -18.09 7.48 -4.23
N ALA A 167 -18.82 8.17 -3.36
CA ALA A 167 -18.55 8.15 -1.90
C ALA A 167 -18.63 6.73 -1.30
N ALA A 168 -19.31 5.79 -1.99
CA ALA A 168 -19.35 4.37 -1.61
C ALA A 168 -17.99 3.65 -1.76
N CYS A 169 -17.00 4.27 -2.40
CA CYS A 169 -15.62 3.81 -2.39
C CYS A 169 -14.89 4.09 -1.07
N GLU A 170 -15.45 4.93 -0.19
CA GLU A 170 -14.93 5.22 1.15
C GLU A 170 -15.58 4.33 2.23
N GLU A 171 -16.73 3.75 1.94
CA GLU A 171 -17.47 2.83 2.82
C GLU A 171 -17.44 1.40 2.27
N GLY A 172 -16.24 0.82 2.19
CA GLY A 172 -16.13 -0.63 2.15
C GLY A 172 -16.69 -1.16 3.46
N SER A 173 -17.86 -1.80 3.41
CA SER A 173 -18.55 -2.42 4.55
C SER A 173 -17.57 -2.97 5.60
N GLU A 174 -17.77 -2.63 6.86
CA GLU A 174 -17.05 -3.09 8.07
C GLU A 174 -17.04 -4.62 8.29
N SER A 175 -17.30 -5.42 7.25
CA SER A 175 -17.56 -6.85 7.38
C SER A 175 -16.37 -7.76 7.10
N HIS A 176 -15.22 -7.27 6.63
CA HIS A 176 -13.98 -8.06 6.68
C HIS A 176 -12.69 -7.25 6.46
N CYS A 177 -12.18 -6.63 7.52
CA CYS A 177 -10.82 -6.10 7.49
C CYS A 177 -9.82 -7.23 7.74
N ASP A 178 -8.71 -7.25 6.99
CA ASP A 178 -7.61 -8.20 7.23
C ASP A 178 -6.78 -7.70 8.41
N GLU A 179 -7.05 -8.25 9.59
CA GLU A 179 -6.41 -7.90 10.85
C GLU A 179 -5.07 -8.63 11.08
N GLU A 180 -4.57 -9.37 10.10
CA GLU A 180 -3.31 -10.09 10.22
C GLU A 180 -2.12 -9.11 10.22
N LEU A 181 -1.31 -9.16 11.29
CA LEU A 181 -0.05 -8.44 11.37
C LEU A 181 0.97 -9.05 10.39
N LYS A 182 1.46 -8.22 9.46
CA LYS A 182 2.31 -8.63 8.33
C LYS A 182 3.44 -7.63 8.12
N GLY A 183 4.55 -8.11 7.55
CA GLY A 183 5.70 -7.29 7.22
C GLY A 183 6.67 -7.11 8.39
N GLN A 184 7.82 -6.49 8.11
CA GLN A 184 8.79 -6.20 9.16
C GLN A 184 8.21 -5.14 10.11
N PHE A 185 8.17 -5.45 11.40
CA PHE A 185 7.54 -4.62 12.43
C PHE A 185 6.06 -4.30 12.16
N ASP A 186 5.33 -5.18 11.46
CA ASP A 186 3.90 -4.99 11.14
C ASP A 186 3.61 -3.84 10.15
N ALA A 187 4.61 -3.39 9.39
CA ALA A 187 4.48 -2.30 8.42
C ALA A 187 3.46 -2.57 7.29
N ASP A 188 3.17 -3.83 6.99
CA ASP A 188 2.24 -4.24 5.94
C ASP A 188 0.82 -4.50 6.48
N TYR A 189 0.55 -4.21 7.75
CA TYR A 189 -0.80 -4.30 8.32
C TYR A 189 -1.77 -3.34 7.60
N ARG A 190 -2.91 -3.86 7.15
CA ARG A 190 -3.95 -3.11 6.42
C ARG A 190 -5.37 -3.28 7.01
N GLY A 191 -5.46 -3.74 8.25
CA GLY A 191 -6.72 -3.87 8.98
C GLY A 191 -7.37 -2.52 9.30
N CYS A 192 -8.49 -2.58 10.02
CA CYS A 192 -9.35 -1.44 10.36
C CYS A 192 -9.38 -1.13 11.86
N GLN A 193 -8.42 -1.64 12.63
CA GLN A 193 -8.22 -1.18 13.99
C GLN A 193 -8.05 0.34 14.01
N HIS A 194 -8.80 1.02 14.86
CA HIS A 194 -8.79 2.48 15.04
C HIS A 194 -8.82 2.88 16.52
N THR A 195 -8.61 1.93 17.43
CA THR A 195 -8.52 2.16 18.88
C THR A 195 -7.17 1.67 19.39
N THR A 196 -6.51 2.47 20.22
CA THR A 196 -5.20 2.14 20.79
C THR A 196 -5.32 1.19 21.98
N ARG A 197 -4.19 0.65 22.47
CA ARG A 197 -4.11 -0.17 23.69
C ARG A 197 -4.59 0.57 24.93
N GLY A 198 -4.39 1.89 24.99
CA GLY A 198 -4.93 2.79 26.01
C GLY A 198 -6.43 3.05 25.89
N GLY A 199 -7.09 2.56 24.84
CA GLY A 199 -8.51 2.79 24.58
C GLY A 199 -8.82 4.14 23.95
N TYR A 200 -7.81 4.83 23.40
CA TYR A 200 -8.00 6.11 22.73
C TYR A 200 -8.42 5.90 21.29
N GLU A 201 -9.38 6.71 20.83
CA GLU A 201 -9.73 6.76 19.41
C GLU A 201 -8.58 7.38 18.62
N CYS A 202 -8.27 6.78 17.48
CA CYS A 202 -7.23 7.30 16.62
C CYS A 202 -7.67 8.60 15.92
N GLN A 203 -6.73 9.52 15.77
CA GLN A 203 -6.82 10.68 14.89
C GLN A 203 -6.60 10.24 13.45
N ALA A 204 -7.34 10.84 12.51
CA ALA A 204 -7.16 10.58 11.08
C ALA A 204 -5.79 11.04 10.58
N TRP A 205 -5.13 10.24 9.74
CA TRP A 205 -3.78 10.52 9.21
C TRP A 205 -3.69 11.75 8.29
N ASP A 206 -4.82 12.25 7.81
CA ASP A 206 -4.93 13.50 7.05
C ASP A 206 -5.36 14.70 7.90
N SER A 207 -5.73 14.47 9.17
CA SER A 207 -6.04 15.52 10.14
C SER A 207 -4.78 16.03 10.82
N MET A 208 -4.70 17.36 11.02
CA MET A 208 -3.65 18.02 11.81
C MET A 208 -4.14 18.41 13.21
N THR A 209 -5.22 17.80 13.68
CA THR A 209 -5.85 18.13 14.98
C THR A 209 -6.35 16.85 15.67
N PRO A 210 -6.12 16.70 17.00
CA PRO A 210 -5.39 17.62 17.90
C PRO A 210 -3.88 17.66 17.69
N HIS A 211 -3.28 16.65 17.04
CA HIS A 211 -1.84 16.55 16.90
C HIS A 211 -1.39 16.88 15.48
N GLU A 212 -0.65 17.97 15.30
CA GLU A 212 0.04 18.21 14.03
C GLU A 212 1.13 17.16 13.80
N HIS A 213 1.28 16.71 12.55
CA HIS A 213 2.30 15.76 12.16
C HIS A 213 2.65 15.81 10.66
N ASP A 214 3.74 15.15 10.29
CA ASP A 214 4.22 15.00 8.91
C ASP A 214 3.94 13.61 8.31
N ARG A 215 3.43 12.67 9.10
CA ARG A 215 3.08 11.30 8.65
C ARG A 215 1.75 11.27 7.90
N THR A 216 1.76 11.80 6.69
CA THR A 216 0.61 11.79 5.77
C THR A 216 0.84 10.75 4.68
N ALA A 217 -0.24 10.31 4.01
CA ALA A 217 -0.13 9.44 2.84
C ALA A 217 0.77 10.02 1.73
N ALA A 218 0.89 11.36 1.66
CA ALA A 218 1.76 12.03 0.72
C ALA A 218 3.26 11.86 1.05
N ASN A 219 3.62 11.86 2.34
CA ASN A 219 5.01 11.74 2.80
C ASN A 219 5.43 10.27 3.01
N TYR A 220 4.48 9.39 3.32
CA TYR A 220 4.69 7.96 3.55
C TYR A 220 3.82 7.13 2.60
N PRO A 221 4.04 7.23 1.27
CA PRO A 221 3.25 6.51 0.29
C PRO A 221 3.45 4.99 0.44
N GLY A 222 2.38 4.22 0.23
CA GLY A 222 2.41 2.76 0.32
C GLY A 222 2.25 2.18 1.73
N PHE A 223 2.29 3.01 2.79
CA PHE A 223 2.06 2.56 4.18
C PHE A 223 0.57 2.51 4.58
N GLY A 224 -0.34 2.79 3.63
CA GLY A 224 -1.78 2.67 3.85
C GLY A 224 -2.34 3.60 4.94
N LEU A 225 -1.74 4.79 5.11
CA LEU A 225 -2.17 5.82 6.08
C LEU A 225 -3.54 6.42 5.68
N ARG A 226 -4.62 5.67 5.95
CA ARG A 226 -6.00 6.00 5.60
C ARG A 226 -6.88 6.08 6.85
N HIS A 227 -7.92 6.92 6.79
CA HIS A 227 -8.80 7.19 7.93
C HIS A 227 -7.98 7.43 9.19
N ASN A 228 -8.42 6.87 10.31
CA ASN A 228 -7.69 6.79 11.55
C ASN A 228 -7.22 5.37 11.88
N TYR A 229 -6.99 4.52 10.87
CA TYR A 229 -6.59 3.14 11.17
C TYR A 229 -5.14 3.05 11.65
N CYS A 230 -4.85 2.16 12.59
CA CYS A 230 -3.50 1.95 13.10
C CYS A 230 -2.56 1.46 11.99
N ARG A 231 -1.36 2.03 11.90
CA ARG A 231 -0.35 1.71 10.87
C ARG A 231 1.05 1.81 11.47
N ASN A 232 2.05 1.35 10.73
CA ASN A 232 3.45 1.53 11.11
C ASN A 232 4.28 2.06 9.93
N PRO A 233 4.28 3.38 9.69
CA PRO A 233 5.01 3.99 8.59
C PRO A 233 6.52 4.17 8.82
N ASP A 234 6.99 4.03 10.06
CA ASP A 234 8.30 4.53 10.50
C ASP A 234 9.15 3.50 11.24
N GLY A 235 8.71 2.24 11.28
CA GLY A 235 9.49 1.12 11.84
C GLY A 235 9.45 1.06 13.36
N GLU A 236 8.40 1.61 13.97
CA GLU A 236 8.07 1.37 15.38
C GLU A 236 7.89 -0.13 15.65
N PRO A 237 7.91 -0.63 16.90
CA PRO A 237 7.81 -2.05 17.18
C PRO A 237 6.56 -2.76 16.62
N THR A 238 5.46 -2.03 16.42
CA THR A 238 4.18 -2.53 15.91
C THR A 238 3.30 -1.36 15.44
N ILE A 239 2.07 -1.65 15.01
CA ILE A 239 1.08 -0.66 14.56
C ILE A 239 0.72 0.34 15.66
N TRP A 240 0.51 1.59 15.26
CA TRP A 240 0.19 2.71 16.14
C TRP A 240 -0.64 3.77 15.42
N CYS A 241 -1.15 4.75 16.15
CA CYS A 241 -1.80 5.92 15.57
C CYS A 241 -1.62 7.16 16.47
N TYR A 242 -1.81 8.35 15.91
CA TYR A 242 -2.08 9.54 16.71
C TYR A 242 -3.44 9.40 17.39
N THR A 243 -3.63 9.98 18.58
CA THR A 243 -4.91 9.87 19.29
C THR A 243 -5.76 11.14 19.18
N THR A 244 -7.06 11.05 19.41
CA THR A 244 -7.94 12.22 19.51
C THR A 244 -7.85 12.92 20.88
N ASP A 245 -7.13 12.34 21.83
CA ASP A 245 -6.88 12.96 23.13
C ASP A 245 -5.71 13.96 23.03
N PRO A 246 -5.92 15.26 23.39
CA PRO A 246 -4.88 16.28 23.30
C PRO A 246 -3.68 16.04 24.24
N ASP A 247 -3.85 15.27 25.31
CA ASP A 247 -2.79 14.97 26.29
C ASP A 247 -1.99 13.71 25.91
N VAL A 248 -2.51 12.87 25.01
CA VAL A 248 -1.85 11.64 24.54
C VAL A 248 -1.56 11.73 23.06
N ARG A 249 -0.33 12.10 22.69
CA ARG A 249 0.03 12.34 21.29
C ARG A 249 -0.20 11.13 20.38
N TRP A 250 0.24 9.96 20.79
CA TRP A 250 0.12 8.71 20.04
C TRP A 250 0.21 7.53 21.01
N ASP A 251 -0.29 6.38 20.59
CA ASP A 251 -0.23 5.13 21.35
C ASP A 251 -0.23 3.92 20.39
N TYR A 252 0.24 2.77 20.87
CA TYR A 252 0.28 1.53 20.11
C TYR A 252 -1.11 0.91 19.99
N CYS A 253 -1.33 0.11 18.96
CA CYS A 253 -2.56 -0.65 18.77
C CYS A 253 -2.30 -2.16 18.80
N ASP A 254 -3.37 -2.92 19.00
CA ASP A 254 -3.43 -4.36 18.74
C ASP A 254 -4.44 -4.60 17.62
N PRO A 255 -4.23 -5.56 16.70
CA PRO A 255 -5.19 -5.86 15.65
C PRO A 255 -6.55 -6.24 16.24
N VAL A 256 -7.65 -5.94 15.54
CA VAL A 256 -8.99 -6.36 15.98
C VAL A 256 -9.04 -7.88 15.91
N ALA A 257 -9.52 -8.53 16.98
CA ALA A 257 -9.73 -9.97 16.93
C ALA A 257 -10.82 -10.30 15.89
N CYS A 258 -10.50 -11.19 14.95
CA CYS A 258 -11.53 -11.82 14.13
C CYS A 258 -12.45 -12.61 15.08
N ASP A 259 -13.75 -12.29 15.08
CA ASP A 259 -14.82 -12.78 15.97
C ASP A 259 -14.90 -12.08 17.34
N GLU A 260 -15.70 -11.00 17.43
CA GLU A 260 -16.90 -10.91 18.31
C GLU A 260 -17.85 -9.84 17.75
N GLY A 261 -18.53 -10.18 16.65
CA GLY A 261 -19.84 -9.59 16.36
C GLY A 261 -20.88 -10.19 17.29
N MET A 262 -21.78 -9.34 17.79
CA MET A 262 -22.88 -9.58 18.74
C MET A 262 -22.53 -9.48 20.23
N HIS A 263 -22.85 -8.31 20.80
CA HIS A 263 -23.85 -8.28 21.85
C HIS A 263 -24.96 -7.28 21.49
N ASP A 264 -26.00 -7.78 20.83
CA ASP A 264 -27.34 -7.20 20.88
C ASP A 264 -27.71 -6.91 22.35
N GLU A 265 -28.02 -5.65 22.68
CA GLU A 265 -28.73 -5.32 23.90
C GLU A 265 -30.17 -5.87 23.81
N LYS A 266 -30.33 -7.14 24.20
CA LYS A 266 -31.65 -7.76 24.37
C LYS A 266 -32.45 -7.03 25.44
N GLY A 267 -33.70 -6.74 25.07
CA GLY A 267 -34.69 -6.07 25.88
C GLY A 267 -34.93 -6.71 27.25
N VAL A 268 -35.28 -5.82 28.18
CA VAL A 268 -35.76 -6.14 29.51
C VAL A 268 -37.12 -6.83 29.41
N GLY A 269 -37.13 -8.15 29.53
CA GLY A 269 -38.30 -8.93 29.92
C GLY A 269 -38.30 -9.13 31.43
N ALA A 270 -39.13 -8.35 32.14
CA ALA A 270 -39.36 -8.54 33.56
C ALA A 270 -40.37 -9.66 33.82
N ALA A 271 -39.99 -10.49 34.78
CA ALA A 271 -40.60 -11.68 35.34
C ALA A 271 -42.14 -11.75 35.43
N GLU A 272 -42.64 -12.97 35.24
CA GLU A 272 -43.88 -13.48 35.79
C GLU A 272 -43.86 -13.40 37.33
N ASP A 273 -44.94 -12.89 37.93
CA ASP A 273 -45.22 -13.06 39.34
C ASP A 273 -46.61 -13.71 39.50
N LEU A 274 -46.64 -14.68 40.41
CA LEU A 274 -47.73 -15.56 40.76
C LEU A 274 -48.70 -14.86 41.70
N VAL A 275 -49.99 -14.82 41.37
CA VAL A 275 -51.09 -14.91 42.35
C VAL A 275 -52.25 -15.70 41.75
#